data_AF-A0A1F8PCQ2-F1
#
_entry.id   AF-A0A1F8PCQ2-F1
#
_cell.length_a   1.000
_cell.length_b   1.000
_cell.length_c   1.000
_cell.angle_alpha   90.00
_cell.angle_beta   90.00
_cell.angle_gamma   90.00
#
_symmetry.space_group_name_H-M   'P 1'
#
loop_
_entity.id
_entity.type
_entity.pdbx_description
1 polymer ?
#
loop_
_entity_poly.entity_id
_entity_poly.type
_entity_poly.pdbx_seq_one_letter_code
_entity_poly.pdbx_strand_id
1 'polypeptide(L)'
;MRMDMILEEIIAKLSVAIVNGDEEAAGKFSAEALDMGADPRKLIQEAIQSALDTVGNNFENGKAYLPELIMAGDAAHAALKFIIPKIQDREAKAINKGTVVLGTPFGDNHDIGKNIVGAILTARGFRVIDIGINVPPNKYIEAAVKENADIIAVSTLITTSLPYQREIIKILQDRGLRDKYFVILGGGPVTPGWTREINADGYGWSAIDAATLCLQLMDGNKKPPLPEPLIFGELRR
;
A
#
# COMPACT_ATOMS: atom_id res chain seq x y z
N MET A 1 15.89 -30.88 -14.82
CA MET A 1 17.20 -30.69 -14.14
C MET A 1 17.94 -29.44 -14.62
N ARG A 2 18.38 -29.34 -15.89
CA ARG A 2 19.08 -28.12 -16.38
C ARG A 2 18.16 -26.89 -16.50
N MET A 3 16.92 -27.08 -16.93
CA MET A 3 15.94 -25.99 -17.11
C MET A 3 15.43 -25.46 -15.77
N ASP A 4 15.21 -26.35 -14.80
CA ASP A 4 14.80 -25.98 -13.44
C ASP A 4 15.86 -25.14 -12.72
N MET A 5 17.14 -25.51 -12.86
CA MET A 5 18.26 -24.72 -12.31
C MET A 5 18.35 -23.31 -12.91
N ILE A 6 18.13 -23.17 -14.23
CA ILE A 6 18.14 -21.86 -14.89
C ILE A 6 16.97 -21.01 -14.39
N LEU A 7 15.79 -21.62 -14.23
CA LEU A 7 14.63 -20.91 -13.73
C LEU A 7 14.84 -20.43 -12.28
N GLU A 8 15.39 -21.26 -11.41
CA GLU A 8 15.76 -20.86 -10.04
C GLU A 8 16.76 -19.70 -10.03
N GLU A 9 17.74 -19.70 -10.94
CA GLU A 9 18.69 -18.59 -11.08
C GLU A 9 18.00 -17.28 -11.49
N ILE A 10 17.02 -17.34 -12.39
CA ILE A 10 16.25 -16.14 -12.82
C ILE A 10 15.36 -15.63 -11.69
N ILE A 11 14.72 -16.52 -10.92
CA ILE A 11 13.92 -16.15 -9.74
C ILE A 11 14.81 -15.43 -8.71
N ALA A 12 16.02 -15.94 -8.47
CA ALA A 12 16.98 -15.28 -7.58
C ALA A 12 17.40 -13.90 -8.11
N LYS A 13 17.67 -13.77 -9.42
CA LYS A 13 17.99 -12.48 -10.06
C LYS A 13 16.84 -11.48 -9.97
N LEU A 14 15.60 -11.93 -10.14
CA LEU A 14 14.40 -11.11 -9.95
C LEU A 14 14.32 -10.60 -8.50
N SER A 15 14.53 -11.48 -7.52
CA SER A 15 14.53 -11.10 -6.10
C SER A 15 15.61 -10.04 -5.81
N VAL A 16 16.83 -10.23 -6.31
CA VAL A 16 17.94 -9.27 -6.16
C VAL A 16 17.63 -7.93 -6.83
N ALA A 17 17.06 -7.95 -8.04
CA ALA A 17 16.65 -6.73 -8.73
C ALA A 17 15.64 -5.92 -7.90
N ILE A 18 14.67 -6.60 -7.28
CA ILE A 18 13.68 -5.94 -6.41
C ILE A 18 14.34 -5.39 -5.15
N VAL A 19 15.20 -6.15 -4.47
CA VAL A 19 15.92 -5.66 -3.27
C VAL A 19 16.76 -4.41 -3.60
N ASN A 20 17.35 -4.36 -4.79
CA ASN A 20 18.16 -3.22 -5.23
C ASN A 20 17.33 -2.07 -5.83
N GLY A 21 16.01 -2.24 -5.98
CA GLY A 21 15.13 -1.24 -6.59
C GLY A 21 15.35 -1.02 -8.10
N ASP A 22 15.80 -2.05 -8.82
CA ASP A 22 16.04 -2.00 -10.26
C ASP A 22 14.77 -2.41 -11.04
N GLU A 23 13.97 -1.41 -11.44
CA GLU A 23 12.71 -1.60 -12.18
C GLU A 23 12.91 -2.28 -13.54
N GLU A 24 13.98 -1.92 -14.26
CA GLU A 24 14.25 -2.45 -15.60
C GLU A 24 14.62 -3.94 -15.52
N ALA A 25 15.53 -4.28 -14.60
CA ALA A 25 15.92 -5.66 -14.38
C ALA A 25 14.76 -6.50 -13.81
N ALA A 26 13.97 -5.95 -12.89
CA ALA A 26 12.81 -6.65 -12.34
C ALA A 26 11.76 -6.98 -13.42
N GLY A 27 11.47 -6.02 -14.31
CA GLY A 27 10.59 -6.26 -15.46
C GLY A 27 11.15 -7.32 -16.41
N LYS A 28 12.44 -7.21 -16.75
CA LYS A 28 13.14 -8.16 -17.65
C LYS A 28 13.11 -9.59 -17.11
N PHE A 29 13.54 -9.81 -15.87
CA PHE A 29 13.60 -11.17 -15.29
C PHE A 29 12.21 -11.76 -15.07
N SER A 30 11.20 -10.92 -14.82
CA SER A 30 9.80 -11.38 -14.77
C SER A 30 9.33 -11.92 -16.11
N ALA A 31 9.58 -11.19 -17.20
CA ALA A 31 9.23 -11.65 -18.55
C ALA A 31 9.98 -12.92 -18.93
N GLU A 32 11.29 -12.97 -18.68
CA GLU A 32 12.14 -14.13 -18.99
C GLU A 32 11.68 -15.39 -18.24
N ALA A 33 11.37 -15.28 -16.95
CA ALA A 33 10.87 -16.40 -16.17
C ALA A 33 9.51 -16.92 -16.69
N LEU A 34 8.59 -16.01 -17.05
CA LEU A 34 7.29 -16.37 -17.62
C LEU A 34 7.42 -17.06 -18.98
N ASP A 35 8.32 -16.60 -19.85
CA ASP A 35 8.59 -17.22 -21.16
C ASP A 35 9.17 -18.63 -21.02
N MET A 36 9.88 -18.89 -19.91
CA MET A 36 10.37 -20.22 -19.53
C MET A 36 9.33 -21.12 -18.86
N GLY A 37 8.08 -20.64 -18.74
CA GLY A 37 6.97 -21.40 -18.17
C GLY A 37 6.92 -21.41 -16.65
N ALA A 38 7.54 -20.44 -15.98
CA ALA A 38 7.41 -20.27 -14.53
C ALA A 38 5.96 -20.06 -14.13
N ASP A 39 5.55 -20.67 -13.02
CA ASP A 39 4.26 -20.36 -12.39
C ASP A 39 4.28 -18.90 -11.89
N PRO A 40 3.38 -18.02 -12.37
CA PRO A 40 3.23 -16.65 -11.88
C PRO A 40 3.19 -16.55 -10.35
N ARG A 41 2.51 -17.49 -9.68
CA ARG A 41 2.40 -17.51 -8.21
C ARG A 41 3.74 -17.72 -7.54
N LYS A 42 4.55 -18.62 -8.10
CA LYS A 42 5.88 -18.92 -7.60
C LYS A 42 6.76 -17.68 -7.67
N LEU A 43 6.70 -16.93 -8.78
CA LEU A 43 7.43 -15.66 -8.92
C LEU A 43 7.02 -14.65 -7.85
N ILE A 44 5.74 -14.54 -7.57
CA ILE A 44 5.24 -13.61 -6.55
C ILE A 44 5.70 -14.01 -5.15
N GLN A 45 5.55 -15.28 -4.77
CA GLN A 45 5.86 -15.73 -3.41
C GLN A 45 7.37 -15.78 -3.18
N GLU A 46 8.11 -16.42 -4.09
CA GLU A 46 9.52 -16.74 -3.89
C GLU A 46 10.46 -15.59 -4.28
N ALA A 47 10.09 -14.74 -5.24
CA ALA A 47 10.91 -13.57 -5.60
C ALA A 47 10.37 -12.28 -4.99
N ILE A 48 9.12 -11.90 -5.31
CA ILE A 48 8.61 -10.55 -5.00
C ILE A 48 8.35 -10.38 -3.50
N GLN A 49 7.53 -11.23 -2.89
CA GLN A 49 7.19 -11.14 -1.47
C GLN A 49 8.42 -11.35 -0.61
N SER A 50 9.25 -12.35 -0.92
CA SER A 50 10.51 -12.58 -0.20
C SER A 50 11.47 -11.38 -0.28
N ALA A 51 11.56 -10.71 -1.43
CA ALA A 51 12.37 -9.49 -1.56
C ALA A 51 11.81 -8.33 -0.73
N LEU A 52 10.51 -8.07 -0.81
CA LEU A 52 9.86 -7.01 -0.04
C LEU A 52 9.95 -7.25 1.48
N ASP A 53 9.77 -8.49 1.92
CA ASP A 53 9.97 -8.89 3.32
C ASP A 53 11.43 -8.64 3.75
N THR A 54 12.39 -8.94 2.88
CA THR A 54 13.82 -8.70 3.16
C THR A 54 14.11 -7.20 3.34
N VAL A 55 13.62 -6.36 2.44
CA VAL A 55 13.81 -4.90 2.54
C VAL A 55 13.06 -4.32 3.75
N GLY A 56 11.85 -4.80 4.03
CA GLY A 56 11.07 -4.45 5.23
C GLY A 56 11.83 -4.79 6.52
N ASN A 57 12.32 -6.03 6.63
CA ASN A 57 13.12 -6.45 7.77
C ASN A 57 14.42 -5.66 7.91
N ASN A 58 15.07 -5.30 6.80
CA ASN A 58 16.27 -4.47 6.84
C ASN A 58 15.95 -3.07 7.38
N PHE A 59 14.84 -2.46 6.97
CA PHE A 59 14.42 -1.17 7.49
C PHE A 59 14.09 -1.23 8.99
N GLU A 60 13.32 -2.23 9.42
CA GLU A 60 12.98 -2.43 10.84
C GLU A 60 14.23 -2.61 11.73
N ASN A 61 15.29 -3.20 11.18
CA ASN A 61 16.58 -3.40 11.87
C ASN A 61 17.60 -2.28 11.64
N GLY A 62 17.21 -1.16 11.00
CA GLY A 62 18.10 -0.01 10.75
C GLY A 62 19.21 -0.29 9.73
N LYS A 63 19.04 -1.29 8.87
CA LYS A 63 19.97 -1.70 7.79
C LYS A 63 19.59 -1.17 6.41
N ALA A 64 18.39 -0.63 6.26
CA ALA A 64 17.93 0.05 5.06
C ALA A 64 17.21 1.35 5.45
N TYR A 65 17.16 2.29 4.52
CA TYR A 65 16.52 3.59 4.66
C TYR A 65 15.22 3.65 3.86
N LEU A 66 14.45 4.70 4.15
CA LEU A 66 13.16 4.95 3.51
C LEU A 66 13.20 4.95 1.96
N PRO A 67 14.20 5.55 1.28
CA PRO A 67 14.27 5.50 -0.18
C PRO A 67 14.40 4.07 -0.73
N GLU A 68 15.12 3.19 -0.05
CA GLU A 68 15.34 1.81 -0.50
C GLU A 68 14.04 1.00 -0.48
N LEU A 69 13.18 1.22 0.51
CA LEU A 69 11.83 0.63 0.56
C LEU A 69 10.96 1.07 -0.62
N ILE A 70 11.01 2.36 -0.95
CA ILE A 70 10.22 2.93 -2.05
C ILE A 70 10.70 2.33 -3.38
N MET A 71 12.01 2.37 -3.63
CA MET A 71 12.60 1.82 -4.86
C MET A 71 12.31 0.33 -5.02
N ALA A 72 12.40 -0.47 -3.94
CA ALA A 72 12.06 -1.88 -3.98
C ALA A 72 10.58 -2.12 -4.32
N GLY A 73 9.69 -1.25 -3.82
CA GLY A 73 8.28 -1.24 -4.19
C GLY A 73 8.04 -0.99 -5.66
N ASP A 74 8.68 0.03 -6.21
CA ASP A 74 8.55 0.40 -7.62
C ASP A 74 9.06 -0.74 -8.53
N ALA A 75 10.19 -1.37 -8.16
CA ALA A 75 10.71 -2.54 -8.86
C ALA A 75 9.77 -3.75 -8.79
N ALA A 76 9.21 -4.04 -7.60
CA ALA A 76 8.19 -5.07 -7.45
C ALA A 76 6.93 -4.78 -8.30
N HIS A 77 6.52 -3.52 -8.38
CA HIS A 77 5.40 -3.11 -9.21
C HIS A 77 5.70 -3.28 -10.71
N ALA A 78 6.91 -2.94 -11.15
CA ALA A 78 7.36 -3.16 -12.52
C ALA A 78 7.31 -4.66 -12.89
N ALA A 79 7.75 -5.55 -11.99
CA ALA A 79 7.64 -6.99 -12.16
C ALA A 79 6.18 -7.46 -12.28
N LEU A 80 5.30 -7.00 -11.38
CA LEU A 80 3.88 -7.39 -11.36
C LEU A 80 3.11 -7.02 -12.64
N LYS A 81 3.52 -5.97 -13.37
CA LYS A 81 2.90 -5.61 -14.66
C LYS A 81 2.96 -6.74 -15.69
N PHE A 82 3.99 -7.58 -15.64
CA PHE A 82 4.13 -8.75 -16.53
C PHE A 82 3.42 -9.99 -15.99
N ILE A 83 3.42 -10.15 -14.68
CA ILE A 83 2.95 -11.37 -14.00
C ILE A 83 1.42 -11.38 -13.86
N ILE A 84 0.80 -10.27 -13.44
CA ILE A 84 -0.65 -10.15 -13.20
C ILE A 84 -1.48 -10.58 -14.43
N PRO A 85 -1.19 -10.14 -15.67
CA PRO A 85 -1.96 -10.54 -16.85
C PRO A 85 -1.93 -12.05 -17.18
N LYS A 86 -0.99 -12.80 -16.58
CA LYS A 86 -0.86 -14.25 -16.78
C LYS A 86 -1.64 -15.07 -15.74
N ILE A 87 -2.29 -14.41 -14.78
CA ILE A 87 -3.07 -15.05 -13.72
C ILE A 87 -4.57 -14.91 -14.05
N GLN A 88 -5.35 -15.96 -13.80
CA GLN A 88 -6.81 -15.91 -13.99
C GLN A 88 -7.46 -14.97 -12.95
N ASP A 89 -8.53 -14.25 -13.32
CA ASP A 89 -9.14 -13.17 -12.50
C ASP A 89 -9.50 -13.56 -11.05
N ARG A 90 -9.89 -14.82 -10.80
CA ARG A 90 -10.19 -15.31 -9.44
C ARG A 90 -8.94 -15.47 -8.58
N GLU A 91 -7.78 -15.66 -9.20
CA GLU A 91 -6.50 -15.94 -8.56
C GLU A 91 -5.64 -14.67 -8.41
N ALA A 92 -5.83 -13.67 -9.28
CA ALA A 92 -5.14 -12.37 -9.23
C ALA A 92 -5.48 -11.57 -7.96
N LYS A 93 -6.70 -11.72 -7.42
CA LYS A 93 -7.12 -11.11 -6.15
C LYS A 93 -6.35 -11.62 -4.93
N ALA A 94 -5.73 -12.80 -5.00
CA ALA A 94 -4.96 -13.35 -3.89
C ALA A 94 -3.53 -12.76 -3.80
N ILE A 95 -3.11 -12.00 -4.81
CA ILE A 95 -1.72 -11.63 -5.06
C ILE A 95 -1.46 -10.14 -4.76
N ASN A 96 -2.40 -9.27 -5.10
CA ASN A 96 -2.34 -7.86 -4.72
C ASN A 96 -3.07 -7.69 -3.38
N LYS A 97 -2.36 -7.24 -2.33
CA LYS A 97 -2.97 -7.00 -1.01
C LYS A 97 -3.95 -5.83 -1.03
N GLY A 98 -3.89 -4.98 -2.05
CA GLY A 98 -4.78 -3.86 -2.27
C GLY A 98 -4.02 -2.64 -2.78
N THR A 99 -4.75 -1.68 -3.35
CA THR A 99 -4.23 -0.40 -3.78
C THR A 99 -4.63 0.69 -2.79
N VAL A 100 -3.65 1.45 -2.29
CA VAL A 100 -3.83 2.51 -1.29
C VAL A 100 -3.52 3.86 -1.93
N VAL A 101 -4.46 4.79 -1.89
CA VAL A 101 -4.18 6.21 -2.16
C VAL A 101 -3.81 6.88 -0.85
N LEU A 102 -2.62 7.48 -0.79
CA LEU A 102 -2.05 8.05 0.42
C LEU A 102 -1.68 9.52 0.20
N GLY A 103 -2.09 10.41 1.11
CA GLY A 103 -1.76 11.83 1.00
C GLY A 103 -1.89 12.61 2.30
N THR A 104 -1.25 13.77 2.35
CA THR A 104 -1.46 14.79 3.41
C THR A 104 -2.42 15.87 2.90
N PRO A 105 -3.49 16.21 3.66
CA PRO A 105 -4.57 17.04 3.16
C PRO A 105 -4.15 18.51 3.00
N PHE A 106 -5.02 19.27 2.35
CA PHE A 106 -4.83 20.68 2.07
C PHE A 106 -4.46 21.50 3.32
N GLY A 107 -3.54 22.45 3.14
CA GLY A 107 -3.00 23.29 4.21
C GLY A 107 -1.97 22.60 5.11
N ASP A 108 -1.69 21.31 4.91
CA ASP A 108 -0.72 20.54 5.70
C ASP A 108 0.43 20.04 4.81
N ASN A 109 1.65 20.46 5.14
CA ASN A 109 2.87 20.19 4.37
C ASN A 109 3.74 19.09 4.97
N HIS A 110 3.27 18.40 6.02
CA HIS A 110 4.07 17.38 6.69
C HIS A 110 3.99 16.05 5.95
N ASP A 111 5.15 15.46 5.66
CA ASP A 111 5.27 14.27 4.82
C ASP A 111 6.01 13.11 5.49
N ILE A 112 6.83 13.35 6.53
CA ILE A 112 7.66 12.31 7.16
C ILE A 112 6.82 11.09 7.57
N GLY A 113 5.76 11.30 8.35
CA GLY A 113 4.90 10.21 8.81
C GLY A 113 4.19 9.50 7.65
N LYS A 114 3.69 10.26 6.68
CA LYS A 114 3.08 9.75 5.45
C LYS A 114 4.05 8.87 4.68
N ASN A 115 5.27 9.34 4.42
CA ASN A 115 6.26 8.61 3.63
C ASN A 115 6.65 7.29 4.32
N ILE A 116 6.80 7.29 5.65
CA ILE A 116 7.05 6.06 6.42
C ILE A 116 5.87 5.08 6.30
N VAL A 117 4.63 5.56 6.43
CA VAL A 117 3.43 4.72 6.21
C VAL A 117 3.43 4.11 4.80
N GLY A 118 3.68 4.92 3.77
CA GLY A 118 3.72 4.46 2.38
C GLY A 118 4.77 3.37 2.17
N ALA A 119 5.97 3.57 2.69
CA ALA A 119 7.05 2.60 2.53
C ALA A 119 6.80 1.28 3.28
N ILE A 120 6.21 1.32 4.48
CA ILE A 120 5.82 0.09 5.20
C ILE A 120 4.69 -0.64 4.45
N LEU A 121 3.69 0.08 3.95
CA LEU A 121 2.60 -0.53 3.16
C LEU A 121 3.15 -1.22 1.91
N THR A 122 4.08 -0.57 1.20
CA THR A 122 4.80 -1.14 0.06
C THR A 122 5.54 -2.42 0.45
N ALA A 123 6.29 -2.43 1.54
CA ALA A 123 6.97 -3.64 2.03
C ALA A 123 5.98 -4.76 2.42
N ARG A 124 4.75 -4.42 2.80
CA ARG A 124 3.67 -5.37 3.08
C ARG A 124 2.87 -5.78 1.82
N GLY A 125 3.35 -5.42 0.63
CA GLY A 125 2.80 -5.86 -0.65
C GLY A 125 1.58 -5.07 -1.12
N PHE A 126 1.33 -3.88 -0.56
CA PHE A 126 0.34 -2.95 -1.11
C PHE A 126 0.93 -2.16 -2.27
N ARG A 127 0.07 -1.84 -3.24
CA ARG A 127 0.40 -0.80 -4.24
C ARG A 127 0.04 0.56 -3.64
N VAL A 128 1.04 1.39 -3.37
CA VAL A 128 0.82 2.72 -2.78
C VAL A 128 0.87 3.79 -3.87
N ILE A 129 -0.20 4.58 -3.97
CA ILE A 129 -0.29 5.77 -4.80
C ILE A 129 -0.17 6.98 -3.87
N ASP A 130 1.03 7.49 -3.75
CA ASP A 130 1.31 8.70 -2.97
C ASP A 130 0.94 9.94 -3.79
N ILE A 131 -0.10 10.66 -3.37
CA ILE A 131 -0.56 11.89 -4.03
C ILE A 131 0.06 13.16 -3.42
N GLY A 132 1.03 13.00 -2.52
CA GLY A 132 1.85 14.07 -1.97
C GLY A 132 1.25 14.77 -0.74
N ILE A 133 1.57 16.05 -0.62
CA ILE A 133 1.15 16.93 0.48
C ILE A 133 0.31 18.10 -0.02
N ASN A 134 -0.35 18.80 0.91
CA ASN A 134 -1.22 19.92 0.59
C ASN A 134 -2.32 19.55 -0.43
N VAL A 135 -2.91 18.36 -0.26
CA VAL A 135 -3.80 17.77 -1.27
C VAL A 135 -5.27 18.14 -1.03
N PRO A 136 -5.96 18.75 -2.01
CA PRO A 136 -7.39 19.03 -1.90
C PRO A 136 -8.23 17.74 -1.77
N PRO A 137 -9.32 17.72 -0.99
CA PRO A 137 -10.17 16.55 -0.80
C PRO A 137 -10.60 15.84 -2.10
N ASN A 138 -11.02 16.58 -3.13
CA ASN A 138 -11.43 15.99 -4.41
C ASN A 138 -10.33 15.15 -5.09
N LYS A 139 -9.05 15.50 -4.90
CA LYS A 139 -7.93 14.77 -5.51
C LYS A 139 -7.77 13.35 -4.96
N TYR A 140 -8.14 13.11 -3.70
CA TYR A 140 -8.18 11.76 -3.14
C TYR A 140 -9.18 10.88 -3.89
N ILE A 141 -10.38 11.39 -4.13
CA ILE A 141 -11.44 10.65 -4.84
C ILE A 141 -11.06 10.44 -6.30
N GLU A 142 -10.52 11.46 -6.98
CA GLU A 142 -10.03 11.35 -8.35
C GLU A 142 -8.96 10.26 -8.49
N ALA A 143 -7.96 10.27 -7.60
CA ALA A 143 -6.91 9.26 -7.58
C ALA A 143 -7.47 7.86 -7.26
N ALA A 144 -8.37 7.75 -6.28
CA ALA A 144 -8.97 6.47 -5.90
C ALA A 144 -9.78 5.84 -7.05
N VAL A 145 -10.51 6.66 -7.82
CA VAL A 145 -11.22 6.21 -9.02
C VAL A 145 -10.23 5.83 -10.12
N LYS A 146 -9.26 6.70 -10.42
CA LYS A 146 -8.30 6.50 -11.53
C LYS A 146 -7.47 5.23 -11.32
N GLU A 147 -7.02 4.99 -10.10
CA GLU A 147 -6.08 3.93 -9.78
C GLU A 147 -6.78 2.66 -9.27
N ASN A 148 -8.12 2.63 -9.28
CA ASN A 148 -8.94 1.55 -8.71
C ASN A 148 -8.50 1.18 -7.29
N ALA A 149 -8.40 2.19 -6.44
CA ALA A 149 -7.97 2.00 -5.05
C ALA A 149 -8.99 1.22 -4.23
N ASP A 150 -8.51 0.52 -3.21
CA ASP A 150 -9.33 -0.13 -2.19
C ASP A 150 -9.40 0.73 -0.92
N ILE A 151 -8.33 1.49 -0.65
CA ILE A 151 -8.14 2.27 0.57
C ILE A 151 -7.74 3.71 0.23
N ILE A 152 -8.35 4.69 0.92
CA ILE A 152 -7.93 6.09 0.98
C ILE A 152 -7.34 6.32 2.37
N ALA A 153 -6.04 6.59 2.43
CA ALA A 153 -5.29 6.85 3.65
C ALA A 153 -4.92 8.33 3.77
N VAL A 154 -5.27 8.95 4.89
CA VAL A 154 -5.03 10.38 5.13
C VAL A 154 -4.13 10.59 6.33
N SER A 155 -2.96 11.19 6.10
CA SER A 155 -2.00 11.55 7.16
C SER A 155 -2.14 13.02 7.51
N THR A 156 -2.28 13.37 8.79
CA THR A 156 -2.51 14.76 9.22
C THR A 156 -1.71 15.09 10.47
N LEU A 157 -0.98 16.21 10.47
CA LEU A 157 -0.17 16.63 11.63
C LEU A 157 -0.66 17.92 12.30
N ILE A 158 -1.43 18.76 11.60
CA ILE A 158 -1.96 20.01 12.19
C ILE A 158 -3.48 19.95 12.38
N THR A 159 -3.97 20.53 13.47
CA THR A 159 -5.41 20.51 13.80
C THR A 159 -6.27 21.27 12.79
N THR A 160 -5.71 22.28 12.14
CA THR A 160 -6.39 23.10 11.13
C THR A 160 -6.71 22.34 9.85
N SER A 161 -6.05 21.20 9.59
CA SER A 161 -6.31 20.37 8.40
C SER A 161 -7.21 19.16 8.68
N LEU A 162 -7.55 18.88 9.95
CA LEU A 162 -8.52 17.83 10.31
C LEU A 162 -9.87 17.95 9.56
N PRO A 163 -10.48 19.15 9.40
CA PRO A 163 -11.76 19.26 8.70
C PRO A 163 -11.77 18.70 7.27
N TYR A 164 -10.62 18.67 6.58
CA TYR A 164 -10.52 18.12 5.23
C TYR A 164 -10.66 16.59 5.20
N GLN A 165 -10.34 15.88 6.28
CA GLN A 165 -10.63 14.45 6.40
C GLN A 165 -12.15 14.19 6.37
N ARG A 166 -12.92 15.01 7.10
CA ARG A 166 -14.39 14.97 7.08
C ARG A 166 -14.94 15.33 5.70
N GLU A 167 -14.32 16.29 5.02
CA GLU A 167 -14.71 16.69 3.68
C GLU A 167 -14.53 15.56 2.65
N ILE A 168 -13.44 14.77 2.75
CA ILE A 168 -13.24 13.57 1.92
C ILE A 168 -14.40 12.58 2.10
N ILE A 169 -14.79 12.28 3.35
CA ILE A 169 -15.93 11.40 3.66
C ILE A 169 -17.22 11.97 3.05
N LYS A 170 -17.47 13.26 3.22
CA LYS A 170 -18.66 13.93 2.70
C LYS A 170 -18.73 13.84 1.17
N ILE A 171 -17.62 14.10 0.46
CA ILE A 171 -17.57 14.01 -1.00
C ILE A 171 -17.86 12.57 -1.46
N LEU A 172 -17.33 11.56 -0.76
CA LEU A 172 -17.63 10.16 -1.06
C LEU A 172 -19.11 9.85 -0.87
N GLN A 173 -19.75 10.36 0.19
CA GLN A 173 -21.19 10.20 0.43
C GLN A 173 -22.02 10.91 -0.65
N ASP A 174 -21.73 12.17 -0.92
CA ASP A 174 -22.44 12.99 -1.91
C ASP A 174 -22.36 12.40 -3.33
N ARG A 175 -21.27 11.69 -3.64
CA ARG A 175 -21.07 10.99 -4.92
C ARG A 175 -21.56 9.53 -4.93
N GLY A 176 -22.10 9.01 -3.83
CA GLY A 176 -22.50 7.60 -3.71
C GLY A 176 -21.33 6.61 -3.82
N LEU A 177 -20.14 7.03 -3.41
CA LEU A 177 -18.90 6.26 -3.46
C LEU A 177 -18.42 5.78 -2.09
N ARG A 178 -19.10 6.16 -0.99
CA ARG A 178 -18.69 5.82 0.38
C ARG A 178 -18.55 4.31 0.61
N ASP A 179 -19.36 3.51 -0.07
CA ASP A 179 -19.39 2.05 0.07
C ASP A 179 -18.32 1.33 -0.76
N LYS A 180 -17.49 2.08 -1.51
CA LYS A 180 -16.46 1.51 -2.40
C LYS A 180 -15.06 1.51 -1.82
N TYR A 181 -14.74 2.48 -0.95
CA TYR A 181 -13.39 2.71 -0.48
C TYR A 181 -13.37 2.70 1.04
N PHE A 182 -12.42 1.96 1.63
CA PHE A 182 -12.11 2.13 3.04
C PHE A 182 -11.38 3.46 3.23
N VAL A 183 -11.75 4.23 4.24
CA VAL A 183 -11.06 5.48 4.61
C VAL A 183 -10.38 5.30 5.95
N ILE A 184 -9.06 5.40 5.98
CA ILE A 184 -8.27 5.28 7.20
C ILE A 184 -7.52 6.58 7.51
N LEU A 185 -7.36 6.86 8.79
CA LEU A 185 -6.81 8.11 9.28
C LEU A 185 -5.58 7.86 10.16
N GLY A 186 -4.65 8.80 10.15
CA GLY A 186 -3.50 8.80 11.06
C GLY A 186 -2.82 10.16 11.18
N GLY A 187 -1.85 10.23 12.07
CA GLY A 187 -1.05 11.43 12.35
C GLY A 187 -1.44 12.12 13.67
N GLY A 188 -0.57 13.04 14.11
CA GLY A 188 -0.49 13.49 15.51
C GLY A 188 -1.81 13.92 16.19
N PRO A 189 -2.61 14.82 15.60
CA PRO A 189 -3.86 15.28 16.20
C PRO A 189 -5.06 14.35 15.95
N VAL A 190 -4.89 13.30 15.13
CA VAL A 190 -5.98 12.36 14.82
C VAL A 190 -6.18 11.42 16.01
N THR A 191 -7.43 11.21 16.39
CA THR A 191 -7.79 10.35 17.52
C THR A 191 -8.82 9.28 17.11
N PRO A 192 -8.94 8.19 17.87
CA PRO A 192 -10.02 7.22 17.68
C PRO A 192 -11.42 7.85 17.80
N GLY A 193 -11.59 8.86 18.67
CA GLY A 193 -12.85 9.59 18.81
C GLY A 193 -13.20 10.36 17.54
N TRP A 194 -12.25 11.10 16.98
CA TRP A 194 -12.41 11.80 15.71
C TRP A 194 -12.72 10.85 14.55
N THR A 195 -12.05 9.71 14.50
CA THR A 195 -12.25 8.67 13.47
C THR A 195 -13.69 8.15 13.47
N ARG A 196 -14.25 7.89 14.67
CA ARG A 196 -15.67 7.53 14.84
C ARG A 196 -16.60 8.67 14.45
N GLU A 197 -16.32 9.88 14.92
CA GLU A 197 -17.17 11.07 14.70
C GLU A 197 -17.40 11.33 13.20
N ILE A 198 -16.36 11.19 12.38
CA ILE A 198 -16.46 11.44 10.94
C ILE A 198 -16.82 10.19 10.12
N ASN A 199 -17.08 9.06 10.78
CA ASN A 199 -17.43 7.79 10.14
C ASN A 199 -16.37 7.29 9.13
N ALA A 200 -15.09 7.36 9.53
CA ALA A 200 -14.00 6.68 8.83
C ALA A 200 -13.93 5.19 9.25
N ASP A 201 -13.24 4.37 8.47
CA ASP A 201 -13.20 2.91 8.64
C ASP A 201 -12.06 2.44 9.55
N GLY A 202 -11.05 3.26 9.79
CA GLY A 202 -10.00 2.89 10.71
C GLY A 202 -8.99 3.97 11.06
N TYR A 203 -8.19 3.65 12.08
CA TYR A 203 -7.16 4.49 12.64
C TYR A 203 -5.89 3.69 12.92
N GLY A 204 -4.74 4.25 12.55
CA GLY A 204 -3.43 3.72 12.91
C GLY A 204 -2.59 4.77 13.65
N TRP A 205 -2.09 4.41 14.83
CA TRP A 205 -1.19 5.26 15.62
C TRP A 205 0.22 5.37 15.00
N SER A 206 0.79 4.22 14.62
CA SER A 206 2.10 4.14 13.96
C SER A 206 1.98 3.64 12.52
N ALA A 207 3.09 3.69 11.77
CA ALA A 207 3.13 3.15 10.42
C ALA A 207 2.94 1.61 10.37
N ILE A 208 3.40 0.90 11.40
CA ILE A 208 3.17 -0.54 11.56
C ILE A 208 1.69 -0.82 11.84
N ASP A 209 1.07 -0.01 12.70
CA ASP A 209 -0.37 -0.09 13.00
C ASP A 209 -1.20 0.16 11.73
N ALA A 210 -0.82 1.17 10.93
CA ALA A 210 -1.48 1.48 9.66
C ALA A 210 -1.40 0.30 8.67
N ALA A 211 -0.25 -0.36 8.57
CA ALA A 211 -0.09 -1.53 7.71
C ALA A 211 -0.89 -2.74 8.22
N THR A 212 -0.89 -2.98 9.53
CA THR A 212 -1.70 -4.04 10.17
C THR A 212 -3.19 -3.82 9.94
N LEU A 213 -3.64 -2.57 10.09
CA LEU A 213 -5.00 -2.15 9.78
C LEU A 213 -5.37 -2.45 8.32
N CYS A 214 -4.53 -2.03 7.37
CA CYS A 214 -4.78 -2.25 5.94
C CYS A 214 -4.89 -3.75 5.63
N LEU A 215 -3.99 -4.58 6.18
CA LEU A 215 -4.07 -6.03 6.02
C LEU A 215 -5.39 -6.57 6.53
N GLN A 216 -5.84 -6.18 7.73
CA GLN A 216 -7.12 -6.64 8.28
C GLN A 216 -8.35 -6.20 7.50
N LEU A 217 -8.31 -5.02 6.87
CA LEU A 217 -9.39 -4.55 6.02
C LEU A 217 -9.51 -5.40 4.76
N MET A 218 -8.37 -5.85 4.22
CA MET A 218 -8.30 -6.62 2.97
C MET A 218 -8.45 -8.13 3.15
N ASP A 219 -8.21 -8.66 4.35
CA ASP A 219 -8.23 -10.11 4.63
C ASP A 219 -9.63 -10.72 4.87
N GLY A 220 -10.74 -10.02 4.58
CA GLY A 220 -12.09 -10.55 4.84
C GLY A 220 -13.24 -9.97 4.02
N ASN A 221 -14.46 -10.49 4.23
CA ASN A 221 -15.72 -10.03 3.60
C ASN A 221 -16.22 -8.67 4.11
N LYS A 222 -15.32 -7.81 4.61
CA LYS A 222 -15.67 -6.48 5.10
C LYS A 222 -16.05 -5.59 3.92
N LYS A 223 -17.00 -4.69 4.15
CA LYS A 223 -17.36 -3.65 3.18
C LYS A 223 -17.36 -2.30 3.88
N PRO A 224 -16.80 -1.26 3.26
CA PRO A 224 -16.99 0.10 3.75
C PRO A 224 -18.45 0.53 3.53
N PRO A 225 -18.97 1.47 4.33
CA PRO A 225 -18.43 1.88 5.62
C PRO A 225 -18.51 0.73 6.64
N LEU A 226 -17.51 0.62 7.52
CA LEU A 226 -17.60 -0.26 8.68
C LEU A 226 -18.61 0.30 9.70
N PRO A 227 -19.40 -0.55 10.39
CA PRO A 227 -20.27 -0.10 11.47
C PRO A 227 -19.50 0.56 12.62
N GLU A 228 -18.28 0.08 12.89
CA GLU A 228 -17.34 0.64 13.85
C GLU A 228 -15.93 0.62 13.24
N PRO A 229 -15.13 1.69 13.41
CA PRO A 229 -13.77 1.73 12.89
C PRO A 229 -12.86 0.74 13.59
N LEU A 230 -11.94 0.15 12.83
CA LEU A 230 -10.83 -0.61 13.39
C LEU A 230 -9.76 0.36 13.91
N ILE A 231 -9.42 0.25 15.19
CA ILE A 231 -8.47 1.13 15.87
C ILE A 231 -7.21 0.34 16.24
N PHE A 232 -6.06 0.76 15.72
CA PHE A 232 -4.77 0.16 15.99
C PHE A 232 -3.82 1.14 16.67
N GLY A 233 -3.35 0.74 17.84
CA GLY A 233 -2.57 1.58 18.73
C GLY A 233 -3.39 2.70 19.36
N GLU A 234 -2.84 3.25 20.43
CA GLU A 234 -3.36 4.43 21.09
C GLU A 234 -2.20 5.15 21.75
N LEU A 235 -2.38 6.45 22.02
CA LEU A 235 -1.43 7.23 22.79
C LEU A 235 -1.43 6.70 24.23
N ARG A 236 -0.56 5.72 24.51
CA ARG A 236 -0.29 5.24 25.87
C ARG A 236 0.33 6.40 26.63
N ARG A 237 -0.48 7.04 27.49
CA ARG A 237 0.00 8.02 28.46
C ARG A 237 0.77 7.34 29.57
#